data_AF-A0A2I1YEA4-F1
#
_entry.id   AF-A0A2I1YEA4-F1
#
_cell.length_a   1.000
_cell.length_b   1.000
_cell.length_c   1.000
_cell.angle_alpha   90.00
_cell.angle_beta   90.00
_cell.angle_gamma   90.00
#
_symmetry.space_group_name_H-M   'P 1'
#
loop_
_entity.id
_entity.type
_entity.pdbx_description
1 polymer ?
#
loop_
_entity_poly.entity_id
_entity_poly.type
_entity_poly.pdbx_seq_one_letter_code
_entity_poly.pdbx_strand_id
1 'polypeptide(L)'
;MNETTFATEQHSSKSSRRQKSTSDRLKDKMKQLNKAKASLEAAQKKIKQLEADIKELEAKRQQEILKEYGMSLSDLEAFLANNKDKLGGDA
;
A
#
# COMPACT_ATOMS: atom_id res chain seq x y z
N MET A 1 23.91 66.43 41.62
CA MET A 1 22.86 65.80 40.79
C MET A 1 23.39 65.67 39.38
N ASN A 2 23.52 64.43 38.90
CA ASN A 2 23.32 63.95 37.53
C ASN A 2 23.93 62.55 37.47
N GLU A 3 23.16 61.56 37.89
CA GLU A 3 23.47 60.15 37.69
C GLU A 3 22.83 59.72 36.38
N THR A 4 23.65 59.45 35.38
CA THR A 4 23.25 58.91 34.10
C THR A 4 23.03 57.41 34.25
N THR A 5 21.78 56.98 34.38
CA THR A 5 21.40 55.56 34.38
C THR A 5 21.53 54.99 32.97
N PHE A 6 22.53 54.15 32.73
CA PHE A 6 22.59 53.28 31.56
C PHE A 6 21.58 52.14 31.74
N ALA A 7 20.50 52.17 30.95
CA ALA A 7 19.53 51.10 30.87
C ALA A 7 20.22 49.81 30.40
N THR A 8 20.21 48.79 31.25
CA THR A 8 20.67 47.45 30.91
C THR A 8 19.60 46.79 30.07
N GLU A 9 19.80 46.74 28.75
CA GLU A 9 18.94 45.98 27.85
C GLU A 9 19.01 44.49 28.23
N GLN A 10 17.92 43.99 28.84
CA GLN A 10 17.70 42.56 29.00
C GLN A 10 17.50 41.93 27.63
N HIS A 11 18.58 41.47 27.02
CA HIS A 11 18.52 40.51 25.93
C HIS A 11 17.91 39.21 26.48
N SER A 12 16.58 39.09 26.33
CA SER A 12 15.88 37.82 26.46
C SER A 12 16.57 36.80 25.55
N SER A 13 17.20 35.80 26.16
CA SER A 13 17.82 34.68 25.47
C SER A 13 16.73 33.86 24.79
N LYS A 14 16.39 34.22 23.56
CA LYS A 14 15.64 33.36 22.65
C LYS A 14 16.39 32.02 22.62
N SER A 15 15.79 31.01 23.24
CA SER A 15 16.27 29.63 23.21
C SER A 15 16.47 29.21 21.76
N SER A 16 17.71 29.33 21.29
CA SER A 16 18.11 28.87 19.97
C SER A 16 17.98 27.36 19.98
N ARG A 17 16.92 26.86 19.33
CA ARG A 17 16.73 25.44 19.07
C ARG A 17 17.98 24.97 18.32
N ARG A 18 18.93 24.35 19.04
CA ARG A 18 20.18 23.82 18.47
C ARG A 18 19.85 23.02 17.21
N GLN A 19 20.44 23.41 16.09
CA GLN A 19 20.29 22.64 14.85
C GLN A 19 20.79 21.22 15.09
N LYS A 20 20.00 20.24 14.67
CA LYS A 20 20.37 18.82 14.74
C LYS A 20 21.69 18.59 14.01
N SER A 21 22.57 17.80 14.60
CA SER A 21 23.80 17.39 13.94
C SER A 21 23.50 16.56 12.69
N THR A 22 24.47 16.46 11.77
CA THR A 22 24.38 15.55 10.62
C THR A 22 24.16 14.10 11.06
N SER A 23 24.76 13.68 12.18
CA SER A 23 24.55 12.35 12.76
C SER A 23 23.10 12.12 13.21
N ASP A 24 22.50 13.10 13.90
CA ASP A 24 21.10 12.99 14.34
C ASP A 24 20.14 12.96 13.14
N ARG A 25 20.41 13.79 12.12
CA ARG A 25 19.64 13.78 10.86
C ARG A 25 19.78 12.44 10.14
N LEU A 26 20.96 11.84 10.13
CA LEU A 26 21.20 10.52 9.55
C LEU A 26 20.41 9.43 10.27
N LYS A 27 20.45 9.42 11.61
CA LYS A 27 19.65 8.48 12.44
C LYS A 27 18.16 8.63 12.19
N ASP A 28 17.67 9.86 12.09
CA ASP A 28 16.26 10.13 11.77
C ASP A 28 15.88 9.57 10.39
N LYS A 29 16.77 9.72 9.39
CA LYS A 29 16.54 9.16 8.05
C LYS A 29 16.59 7.63 8.02
N MET A 30 17.49 7.01 8.78
CA MET A 30 17.50 5.55 8.94
C MET A 30 16.20 5.04 9.58
N LYS A 31 15.68 5.73 10.61
CA LYS A 31 14.39 5.40 11.22
C LYS A 31 13.23 5.52 10.23
N GLN A 32 13.20 6.62 9.46
CA GLN A 32 12.19 6.82 8.41
C GLN A 32 12.24 5.71 7.36
N LEU A 33 13.45 5.33 6.92
CA LEU A 33 13.66 4.24 5.97
C LEU A 33 13.14 2.91 6.52
N ASN A 34 13.47 2.56 7.76
CA ASN A 34 13.02 1.31 8.37
C ASN A 34 11.49 1.27 8.49
N LYS A 35 10.85 2.38 8.86
CA LYS A 35 9.38 2.48 8.90
C LYS A 35 8.76 2.30 7.52
N ALA A 36 9.35 2.90 6.48
CA ALA A 36 8.91 2.74 5.11
C ALA A 36 9.04 1.28 4.63
N LYS A 37 10.16 0.61 4.94
CA LYS A 37 10.36 -0.81 4.63
C LYS A 37 9.33 -1.72 5.30
N ALA A 38 9.05 -1.51 6.59
CA ALA A 38 8.03 -2.27 7.30
C ALA A 38 6.62 -2.06 6.71
N SER A 39 6.31 -0.82 6.32
CA SER A 39 5.03 -0.49 5.67
C SER A 39 4.91 -1.14 4.29
N LEU A 40 6.01 -1.18 3.52
CA LEU A 40 6.08 -1.86 2.24
C LEU A 40 5.85 -3.38 2.39
N GLU A 41 6.48 -4.01 3.37
CA GLU A 41 6.29 -5.45 3.63
C GLU A 41 4.84 -5.76 4.00
N ALA A 42 4.21 -4.95 4.85
CA ALA A 42 2.80 -5.09 5.19
C ALA A 42 1.89 -4.93 3.98
N ALA A 43 2.16 -3.94 3.11
CA ALA A 43 1.43 -3.74 1.87
C ALA A 43 1.58 -4.93 0.91
N GLN A 44 2.79 -5.47 0.76
CA GLN A 44 3.05 -6.65 -0.07
C GLN A 44 2.30 -7.89 0.43
N LYS A 45 2.24 -8.11 1.75
CA LYS A 45 1.43 -9.19 2.33
C LYS A 45 -0.05 -9.00 2.01
N LYS A 46 -0.56 -7.78 2.14
CA LYS A 46 -1.96 -7.46 1.82
C LYS A 46 -2.28 -7.67 0.33
N ILE A 47 -1.36 -7.30 -0.57
CA ILE A 47 -1.51 -7.55 -2.01
C ILE A 47 -1.65 -9.05 -2.28
N LYS A 48 -0.74 -9.87 -1.74
CA LYS A 48 -0.81 -11.33 -1.92
C LYS A 48 -2.10 -11.94 -1.37
N GLN A 49 -2.59 -11.44 -0.24
CA GLN A 49 -3.86 -11.89 0.31
C GLN A 49 -5.01 -11.54 -0.63
N LEU A 50 -5.09 -10.29 -1.09
CA LEU A 50 -6.14 -9.85 -2.01
C LEU A 50 -6.11 -10.61 -3.33
N GLU A 51 -4.93 -10.93 -3.88
CA GLU A 51 -4.79 -11.75 -5.07
C GLU A 51 -5.34 -13.18 -4.87
N ALA A 52 -5.15 -13.76 -3.68
CA ALA A 52 -5.72 -15.06 -3.34
C ALA A 52 -7.25 -14.98 -3.20
N ASP A 53 -7.75 -13.96 -2.49
CA ASP A 53 -9.18 -13.74 -2.29
C ASP A 53 -9.91 -13.51 -3.62
N ILE A 54 -9.32 -12.75 -4.54
CA ILE A 54 -9.87 -12.51 -5.88
C ILE A 54 -10.03 -13.83 -6.64
N LYS A 55 -9.00 -14.69 -6.68
CA LYS A 55 -9.07 -15.98 -7.36
C LYS A 55 -10.16 -16.89 -6.78
N GLU A 56 -10.31 -16.88 -5.45
CA GLU A 56 -11.38 -17.65 -4.80
C GLU A 56 -12.76 -17.12 -5.19
N LEU A 57 -12.95 -15.79 -5.20
CA LEU A 57 -14.21 -15.16 -5.57
C LEU A 57 -14.54 -15.36 -7.04
N GLU A 58 -13.55 -15.29 -7.94
CA GLU A 58 -13.74 -15.58 -9.36
C GLU A 58 -14.19 -17.02 -9.59
N ALA A 59 -13.56 -17.99 -8.91
CA ALA A 59 -13.96 -19.39 -8.99
C ALA A 59 -15.39 -19.60 -8.48
N LYS A 60 -15.75 -18.97 -7.36
CA LYS A 60 -17.13 -18.99 -6.83
C LYS A 60 -18.11 -18.37 -7.82
N ARG A 61 -17.77 -17.24 -8.42
CA ARG A 61 -18.64 -16.57 -9.40
C ARG A 61 -18.86 -17.43 -10.63
N GLN A 62 -17.82 -18.10 -11.14
CA GLN A 62 -17.96 -19.05 -12.24
C GLN A 62 -18.91 -20.21 -11.88
N GLN A 63 -18.84 -20.74 -10.66
CA GLN A 63 -19.76 -21.76 -10.18
C GLN A 63 -21.20 -21.26 -10.02
N GLU A 64 -21.39 -20.03 -9.57
CA GLU A 64 -22.72 -19.39 -9.48
C GLU A 64 -23.35 -19.23 -10.85
N ILE A 65 -22.58 -18.74 -11.84
CA ILE A 65 -23.03 -18.61 -13.23
C ILE A 65 -23.51 -19.98 -13.74
N LEU A 66 -22.70 -21.03 -13.57
CA LEU A 66 -23.09 -22.38 -13.98
C LEU A 66 -24.44 -22.80 -13.36
N LYS A 67 -24.63 -22.56 -12.06
CA LYS A 67 -25.90 -22.85 -11.37
C LYS A 67 -27.06 -22.01 -11.89
N GLU A 68 -26.87 -20.72 -12.16
CA GLU A 68 -27.89 -19.82 -12.72
C GLU A 68 -28.44 -20.35 -14.06
N TYR A 69 -27.55 -20.93 -14.88
CA TYR A 69 -27.92 -21.53 -16.17
C TYR A 69 -28.30 -23.02 -16.08
N GLY A 70 -28.39 -23.59 -14.87
CA GLY A 70 -28.68 -25.01 -14.67
C GLY A 70 -27.62 -25.95 -15.27
N MET A 71 -26.39 -25.46 -15.46
CA MET A 71 -25.28 -26.19 -16.05
C MET A 71 -24.33 -26.73 -14.97
N SER A 72 -23.79 -27.92 -15.19
CA SER A 72 -22.61 -28.42 -14.48
C SER A 72 -21.31 -28.03 -15.19
N LEU A 73 -20.16 -28.19 -14.52
CA LEU A 73 -18.85 -28.04 -15.15
C LEU A 73 -18.68 -28.99 -16.34
N SER A 74 -19.16 -30.25 -16.21
CA SER A 74 -19.15 -31.22 -17.31
C SER A 74 -20.03 -30.79 -18.48
N ASP A 75 -21.18 -30.15 -18.22
CA ASP A 75 -22.05 -29.62 -19.27
C ASP A 75 -21.37 -28.47 -20.01
N LEU A 76 -20.63 -27.61 -19.29
CA LEU A 76 -19.84 -26.55 -19.89
C LEU A 76 -18.69 -27.12 -20.74
N GLU A 77 -17.96 -28.12 -20.26
CA GLU A 77 -16.89 -28.79 -21.03
C GLU A 77 -17.43 -29.43 -22.30
N ALA A 78 -18.55 -30.15 -22.23
CA ALA A 78 -19.21 -30.74 -23.38
C ALA A 78 -19.69 -29.66 -24.37
N PHE A 79 -20.26 -28.56 -23.87
CA PHE A 79 -20.69 -27.44 -24.69
C PHE A 79 -19.50 -26.79 -25.42
N LEU A 80 -18.38 -26.54 -24.73
CA LEU A 80 -17.18 -25.94 -25.33
C LEU A 80 -16.53 -26.88 -26.35
N ALA A 81 -16.44 -28.18 -26.06
CA ALA A 81 -15.91 -29.17 -26.98
C ALA A 81 -16.72 -29.26 -28.28
N ASN A 82 -18.05 -29.25 -28.19
CA ASN A 82 -18.95 -29.36 -29.34
C ASN A 82 -19.05 -28.07 -30.18
N ASN A 83 -18.61 -26.94 -29.63
CA ASN A 83 -18.65 -25.64 -30.31
C ASN A 83 -17.25 -25.06 -30.60
N LYS A 84 -16.19 -25.84 -30.36
CA LYS A 84 -14.79 -25.42 -30.52
C LYS A 84 -14.49 -24.88 -31.92
N ASP A 85 -15.05 -25.50 -32.96
CA ASP A 85 -14.82 -25.11 -34.35
C ASP A 85 -15.70 -23.92 -34.80
N LYS A 86 -16.78 -23.63 -34.07
CA LYS A 86 -17.70 -22.49 -34.35
C LYS A 86 -17.27 -21.20 -33.65
N LEU A 87 -16.36 -21.29 -32.67
CA LEU A 87 -15.86 -20.14 -31.91
C LEU A 87 -14.85 -19.29 -32.67
N GLY A 88 -14.48 -19.65 -33.90
CA GLY A 88 -13.68 -18.79 -34.78
C GLY A 88 -12.39 -18.32 -34.12
N GLY A 89 -11.55 -19.26 -33.68
CA GLY A 89 -10.18 -18.95 -33.31
C GLY A 89 -9.36 -18.75 -34.58
N ASP A 90 -9.40 -17.54 -35.15
CA ASP A 90 -8.24 -17.08 -35.92
C ASP A 90 -7.08 -16.90 -34.93
N ALA A 91 -5.97 -17.53 -35.26
CA ALA A 91 -4.76 -17.64 -34.45
C ALA A 91 -4.03 -16.31 -34.23
#